data_AF-A0A958IL43-F1
#
_entry.id   AF-A0A958IL43-F1
#
_cell.length_a   1.000
_cell.length_b   1.000
_cell.length_c   1.000
_cell.angle_alpha   90.00
_cell.angle_beta   90.00
_cell.angle_gamma   90.00
#
_symmetry.space_group_name_H-M   'P 1'
#
loop_
_entity.id
_entity.type
_entity.pdbx_description
1 polymer ?
#
loop_
_entity_poly.entity_id
_entity_poly.type
_entity_poly.pdbx_seq_one_letter_code
_entity_poly.pdbx_strand_id
1 'polypeptide(L)'
;VSGYISEDELFDDHYGYESEELGTTLTQIFSGKVTLKASIDTRWKDYVKRNAPDLNGDPVHDQSLRKYREVQFWFSLGKSFSMPGGKSISLMGEFYWIDNRSNDLYYNYQVSLISLGSGMLL
;
A
#
# COMPACT_ATOMS: atom_id res chain seq x y z
N VAL A 1 14.01 9.26 -15.98
CA VAL A 1 13.39 8.77 -14.73
C VAL A 1 12.98 9.99 -13.93
N SER A 2 11.71 10.36 -13.97
CA SER A 2 11.20 11.51 -13.19
C SER A 2 10.56 10.92 -11.95
N GLY A 3 11.32 10.81 -10.87
CA GLY A 3 10.84 10.30 -9.59
C GLY A 3 10.16 11.43 -8.83
N TYR A 4 8.83 11.40 -8.79
CA TYR A 4 8.10 12.11 -7.76
C TYR A 4 8.08 11.21 -6.53
N ILE A 5 8.79 11.62 -5.49
CA ILE A 5 8.85 11.01 -4.16
C ILE A 5 8.02 11.93 -3.28
N SER A 6 7.02 11.40 -2.56
CA SER A 6 6.23 12.24 -1.64
C SER A 6 7.12 12.68 -0.47
N GLU A 7 6.85 13.85 0.11
CA GLU A 7 7.65 14.38 1.22
C GLU A 7 7.73 13.42 2.42
N ASP A 8 6.76 12.51 2.56
CA ASP A 8 6.76 11.46 3.59
C ASP A 8 7.89 10.42 3.42
N GLU A 9 8.31 10.12 2.19
CA GLU A 9 9.42 9.19 1.90
C GLU A 9 10.80 9.81 2.20
N LEU A 10 10.89 11.15 2.27
CA LEU A 10 12.13 11.87 2.56
C LEU A 10 12.55 11.77 4.05
N PHE A 11 11.63 11.39 4.94
CA PHE A 11 11.87 11.29 6.39
C PHE A 11 11.88 9.86 6.94
N ASP A 12 11.69 8.85 6.10
CA ASP A 12 11.77 7.44 6.47
C ASP A 12 13.09 6.83 5.97
N ASP A 13 14.20 7.31 6.55
CA ASP A 13 15.54 6.80 6.27
C ASP A 13 15.55 5.27 6.41
N HIS A 14 15.85 4.58 5.31
CA HIS A 14 15.89 3.12 5.24
C HIS A 14 16.96 2.52 6.19
N TYR A 15 17.91 3.33 6.67
CA TYR A 15 18.89 2.94 7.70
C TYR A 15 18.44 3.25 9.14
N GLY A 16 17.25 3.83 9.32
CA GLY A 16 16.70 4.24 10.62
C GLY A 16 15.90 3.16 11.35
N TYR A 17 15.61 2.04 10.69
CA TYR A 17 14.80 0.95 11.23
C TYR A 17 15.19 -0.41 10.68
N GLU A 18 14.81 -1.45 11.40
CA GLU A 18 14.77 -2.82 10.91
C GLU A 18 13.34 -3.14 10.45
N SER A 19 13.19 -3.83 9.32
CA SER A 19 11.88 -4.13 8.73
C SER A 19 11.75 -5.61 8.39
N GLU A 20 10.58 -6.16 8.72
CA GLU A 20 10.14 -7.47 8.26
C GLU A 20 8.88 -7.30 7.41
N GLU A 21 8.83 -7.96 6.26
CA GLU A 21 7.74 -7.89 5.30
C GLU A 21 7.28 -9.28 4.91
N LEU A 22 5.97 -9.51 4.97
CA LEU A 22 5.34 -10.71 4.48
C LEU A 22 4.17 -10.35 3.57
N GLY A 23 4.29 -10.71 2.30
CA GLY A 23 3.27 -10.50 1.28
C GLY A 23 2.77 -11.82 0.71
N THR A 24 1.48 -11.89 0.39
CA THR A 24 0.91 -13.01 -0.37
C THR A 24 -0.07 -12.47 -1.39
N THR A 25 0.18 -12.80 -2.66
CA THR A 25 -0.69 -12.42 -3.77
C THR A 25 -1.30 -13.65 -4.43
N LEU A 26 -2.61 -13.65 -4.59
CA LEU A 26 -3.36 -14.59 -5.40
C LEU A 26 -3.75 -13.92 -6.73
N THR A 27 -3.41 -14.57 -7.84
CA THR A 27 -3.89 -14.17 -9.18
C THR A 27 -4.68 -15.31 -9.79
N GLN A 28 -5.92 -15.03 -10.20
CA GLN A 28 -6.79 -15.98 -10.89
C GLN A 28 -7.26 -15.39 -12.22
N ILE A 29 -7.07 -16.14 -13.30
CA ILE A 29 -7.61 -15.83 -14.62
C ILE A 29 -8.81 -16.73 -14.85
N PHE A 30 -9.96 -16.13 -15.15
CA PHE A 30 -11.20 -16.84 -15.44
C PHE A 30 -11.47 -16.86 -16.94
N SER A 31 -12.35 -17.77 -17.37
CA SER A 31 -12.92 -17.74 -18.71
C SER A 31 -13.54 -16.39 -19.02
N GLY A 32 -13.45 -15.94 -20.27
CA GLY A 32 -14.02 -14.65 -20.68
C GLY A 32 -13.15 -13.43 -20.35
N LYS A 33 -11.83 -13.61 -20.24
CA LYS A 33 -10.82 -12.53 -20.06
C LYS A 33 -11.08 -11.68 -18.81
N VAL A 34 -11.48 -12.34 -17.73
CA VAL A 34 -11.63 -11.74 -16.40
C VAL A 34 -10.41 -12.14 -15.58
N THR A 35 -9.78 -11.16 -14.94
CA THR A 35 -8.62 -11.35 -14.08
C THR A 35 -8.95 -10.82 -12.69
N LEU A 36 -8.74 -11.64 -11.68
CA LEU A 36 -8.81 -11.27 -10.29
C LEU A 36 -7.40 -11.30 -9.71
N LYS A 37 -7.05 -10.26 -8.96
CA LYS A 37 -5.85 -10.23 -8.13
C LYS A 37 -6.23 -9.79 -6.73
N ALA A 38 -5.71 -10.47 -5.72
CA ALA A 38 -5.86 -10.07 -4.33
C ALA A 38 -4.50 -10.20 -3.66
N SER A 39 -4.13 -9.22 -2.84
CA SER A 39 -2.90 -9.24 -2.03
C SER A 39 -3.24 -8.92 -0.59
N ILE A 40 -2.50 -9.56 0.31
CA ILE A 40 -2.39 -9.16 1.70
C ILE A 40 -0.92 -9.04 2.03
N ASP A 41 -0.55 -7.91 2.59
CA ASP A 41 0.83 -7.56 2.90
C ASP A 41 0.87 -7.09 4.35
N THR A 42 1.81 -7.60 5.13
CA THR A 42 2.06 -7.15 6.50
C THR A 42 3.50 -6.71 6.62
N ARG A 43 3.71 -5.53 7.20
CA ARG A 43 5.04 -4.98 7.47
C ARG A 43 5.16 -4.62 8.94
N TRP A 44 6.32 -4.92 9.50
CA TRP A 44 6.73 -4.47 10.82
C TRP A 44 7.99 -3.63 10.66
N LYS A 45 8.06 -2.50 11.37
CA LYS A 45 9.25 -1.63 11.40
C LYS A 45 9.55 -1.29 12.85
N ASP A 46 10.76 -1.59 13.28
CA ASP A 46 11.29 -1.23 14.58
C ASP A 46 12.42 -0.21 14.38
N TYR A 47 12.21 1.03 14.85
CA TYR A 47 13.21 2.08 14.70
C TYR A 47 14.29 1.92 15.78
N VAL A 48 15.56 2.06 15.39
CA VAL A 48 16.70 1.80 16.29
C VAL A 48 17.20 3.04 17.03
N LYS A 49 16.89 4.25 16.54
CA LYS A 49 17.42 5.52 17.06
C LYS A 49 16.40 6.66 17.12
N ARG A 50 15.11 6.37 16.92
CA ARG A 50 14.04 7.37 16.86
C ARG A 50 13.01 7.08 17.92
N ASN A 51 12.82 8.01 18.86
CA ASN A 51 11.76 7.93 19.84
C ASN A 51 10.40 8.24 19.19
N ALA A 52 9.33 7.67 19.73
CA ALA A 52 7.98 8.08 19.36
C ALA A 52 7.72 9.51 19.87
N PRO A 53 7.20 10.41 19.02
CA PRO A 53 6.79 11.74 19.46
C PRO A 53 5.39 11.71 20.10
N ASP A 54 5.13 12.66 20.99
CA ASP A 54 3.81 13.02 21.49
C ASP A 54 3.11 13.99 20.52
N LEU A 55 1.92 14.49 20.91
CA LEU A 55 1.15 15.44 20.10
C LEU A 55 1.81 16.82 19.93
N ASN A 56 2.81 17.14 20.74
CA ASN A 56 3.59 18.38 20.65
C ASN A 56 4.89 18.18 19.85
N GLY A 57 5.21 16.94 19.45
CA GLY A 57 6.45 16.58 18.76
C GLY A 57 7.61 16.25 19.70
N ASP A 58 7.40 16.26 21.00
CA ASP A 58 8.41 15.88 22.00
C ASP A 58 8.44 14.35 22.18
N PRO A 59 9.58 13.74 22.56
CA PRO A 59 9.60 12.32 22.88
C PRO A 59 8.58 11.96 23.96
N VAL A 60 7.85 10.86 23.77
CA VAL A 60 6.94 10.33 24.79
C VAL A 60 7.67 10.08 26.11
N HIS A 61 6.94 10.18 27.23
CA HIS A 61 7.54 10.19 28.58
C HIS A 61 8.38 8.94 28.89
N ASP A 62 8.03 7.79 28.33
CA ASP A 62 8.76 6.52 28.51
C ASP A 62 9.97 6.38 27.57
N GLN A 63 10.21 7.36 26.70
CA GLN A 63 11.24 7.38 25.66
C GLN A 63 11.21 6.13 24.77
N SER A 64 10.03 5.53 24.61
CA SER A 64 9.90 4.35 23.76
C SER A 64 10.30 4.66 22.32
N LEU A 65 11.04 3.73 21.73
CA LEU A 65 11.41 3.82 20.31
C LEU A 65 10.15 3.67 19.45
N ARG A 66 10.14 4.37 18.32
CA ARG A 66 9.04 4.29 17.36
C ARG A 66 8.94 2.86 16.81
N LYS A 67 7.71 2.37 16.72
CA LYS A 67 7.36 1.06 16.18
C LYS A 67 6.14 1.19 15.31
N TYR A 68 6.15 0.46 14.21
CA TYR A 68 5.08 0.45 13.23
C TYR A 68 4.69 -0.99 12.90
N ARG A 69 3.40 -1.21 12.71
CA ARG A 69 2.84 -2.42 12.13
C ARG A 69 1.75 -2.01 11.16
N GLU A 70 1.89 -2.43 9.91
CA GLU A 70 0.92 -2.17 8.88
C GLU A 70 0.42 -3.45 8.26
N VAL A 71 -0.88 -3.48 8.00
CA VAL A 71 -1.52 -4.50 7.18
C VAL A 71 -2.15 -3.79 6.00
N GLN A 72 -1.80 -4.22 4.80
CA GLN A 72 -2.40 -3.77 3.57
C GLN A 72 -3.19 -4.90 2.94
N PHE A 73 -4.38 -4.58 2.47
CA PHE A 73 -5.18 -5.44 1.61
C PHE A 73 -5.41 -4.73 0.29
N TRP A 74 -5.13 -5.44 -0.80
CA TRP A 74 -5.39 -4.97 -2.14
C TRP A 74 -6.24 -5.98 -2.90
N PHE A 75 -7.18 -5.48 -3.69
CA PHE A 75 -8.04 -6.27 -4.52
C PHE A 75 -8.20 -5.57 -5.88
N SER A 76 -8.10 -6.33 -6.96
CA SER A 76 -8.28 -5.85 -8.33
C SER A 76 -9.09 -6.84 -9.14
N LEU A 77 -10.11 -6.32 -9.83
CA LEU A 77 -10.93 -7.06 -10.76
C LEU A 77 -10.89 -6.38 -12.12
N GLY A 78 -10.36 -7.09 -13.11
CA GLY A 78 -10.25 -6.63 -14.49
C GLY A 78 -11.09 -7.46 -15.44
N LYS A 79 -11.63 -6.83 -16.49
CA LYS A 79 -12.29 -7.51 -17.62
C LYS A 79 -11.88 -6.87 -18.94
N SER A 80 -11.49 -7.70 -19.90
CA SER A 80 -11.18 -7.26 -21.26
C SER A 80 -12.26 -7.68 -22.26
N PHE A 81 -12.68 -6.74 -23.09
CA PHE A 81 -13.65 -6.91 -24.15
C PHE A 81 -12.94 -6.84 -25.50
N SER A 82 -13.11 -7.86 -26.32
CA SER A 82 -12.64 -7.82 -27.72
C SER A 82 -13.65 -7.10 -28.60
N MET A 83 -13.14 -6.27 -29.51
CA MET A 83 -13.92 -5.52 -30.48
C MET A 83 -13.54 -5.96 -31.91
N PRO A 84 -14.42 -5.72 -32.89
CA PRO A 84 -14.08 -5.91 -34.29
C PRO A 84 -12.82 -5.13 -34.69
N GLY A 85 -12.05 -5.66 -35.63
CA GLY A 85 -10.82 -5.03 -36.10
C GLY A 85 -9.61 -5.18 -35.18
N GLY A 86 -9.60 -6.20 -34.30
CA GLY A 86 -8.44 -6.52 -33.44
C GLY A 86 -8.33 -5.66 -32.18
N LYS A 87 -9.22 -4.68 -32.00
CA LYS A 87 -9.22 -3.75 -30.88
C LYS A 87 -9.68 -4.42 -29.59
N SER A 88 -9.29 -3.84 -28.45
CA SER A 88 -9.83 -4.25 -27.15
C SER A 88 -9.97 -3.10 -26.17
N ILE A 89 -10.96 -3.21 -25.29
CA ILE A 89 -11.11 -2.32 -24.12
C ILE A 89 -10.97 -3.16 -22.87
N SER A 90 -10.18 -2.70 -21.92
CA SER A 90 -10.10 -3.25 -20.57
C SER A 90 -10.74 -2.30 -19.58
N LEU A 91 -11.55 -2.84 -18.68
CA LEU A 91 -12.02 -2.15 -17.48
C LEU A 91 -11.37 -2.80 -16.26
N MET A 92 -11.04 -2.01 -15.26
CA MET A 92 -10.45 -2.47 -14.01
C MET A 92 -11.04 -1.68 -12.85
N GLY A 93 -11.39 -2.38 -11.77
CA GLY A 93 -11.71 -1.78 -10.50
C GLY A 93 -10.75 -2.29 -9.43
N GLU A 94 -10.29 -1.41 -8.57
CA GLU A 94 -9.36 -1.73 -7.50
C GLU A 94 -9.87 -1.19 -6.16
N PHE A 95 -9.56 -1.93 -5.11
CA PHE A 95 -9.78 -1.55 -3.73
C PHE A 95 -8.48 -1.74 -2.96
N TYR A 96 -8.13 -0.72 -2.18
CA TYR A 96 -6.99 -0.73 -1.28
C TYR A 96 -7.49 -0.42 0.12
N TRP A 97 -6.99 -1.15 1.10
CA TRP A 97 -7.21 -0.89 2.52
C TRP A 97 -5.87 -0.98 3.23
N ILE A 98 -5.56 0.00 4.05
CA ILE A 98 -4.32 0.07 4.83
C ILE A 98 -4.72 0.35 6.27
N ASP A 99 -4.29 -0.52 7.18
CA ASP A 99 -4.35 -0.29 8.62
C ASP A 99 -2.93 -0.21 9.16
N ASN A 100 -2.55 0.99 9.57
CA ASN A 100 -1.24 1.26 10.10
C ASN A 100 -1.36 1.61 11.59
N ARG A 101 -0.69 0.81 12.42
CA ARG A 101 -0.65 0.96 13.87
C ARG A 101 0.77 1.31 14.28
N SER A 102 0.93 2.54 14.78
CA SER A 102 2.18 3.07 15.30
C SER A 102 1.97 3.61 16.71
N ASN A 103 3.04 3.60 17.51
CA ASN A 103 3.08 4.37 18.77
C ASN A 103 3.37 5.86 18.53
N ASP A 104 3.72 6.24 17.30
CA ASP A 104 3.67 7.62 16.80
C ASP A 104 2.25 7.94 16.32
N LEU A 105 1.58 8.88 16.98
CA LEU A 105 0.17 9.22 16.74
C LEU A 105 -0.09 9.75 15.33
N TYR A 106 0.89 10.38 14.68
CA TYR A 106 0.76 10.86 13.30
C TYR A 106 0.72 9.71 12.28
N TYR A 107 1.25 8.55 12.67
CA TYR A 107 1.31 7.35 11.84
C TYR A 107 0.41 6.24 12.37
N ASN A 108 -0.66 6.58 13.11
CA ASN A 108 -1.70 5.63 13.50
C ASN A 108 -2.99 5.96 12.74
N TYR A 109 -3.23 5.26 11.64
CA TYR A 109 -4.30 5.59 10.71
C TYR A 109 -4.88 4.36 10.01
N GLN A 110 -6.07 4.56 9.45
CA GLN A 110 -6.71 3.62 8.54
C GLN A 110 -7.14 4.37 7.29
N VAL A 111 -6.84 3.82 6.12
CA VAL A 111 -7.18 4.40 4.83
C VAL A 111 -7.84 3.34 3.95
N SER A 112 -8.84 3.76 3.18
CA SER A 112 -9.44 2.94 2.13
C SER A 112 -9.55 3.75 0.85
N LEU A 113 -9.19 3.14 -0.27
CA LEU A 113 -9.24 3.76 -1.58
C LEU A 113 -9.93 2.82 -2.57
N ILE A 114 -10.81 3.39 -3.39
CA ILE A 114 -11.39 2.72 -4.56
C ILE A 114 -10.91 3.45 -5.79
N SER A 115 -10.43 2.68 -6.78
CA SER A 115 -9.99 3.20 -8.07
C SER A 115 -10.70 2.49 -9.21
N LEU A 116 -10.99 3.22 -10.27
CA LEU A 116 -11.54 2.68 -11.51
C LEU A 116 -10.63 3.10 -12.66
N GLY A 117 -10.24 2.13 -13.48
CA GLY A 117 -9.38 2.31 -14.63
C GLY A 117 -9.99 1.76 -15.89
N SER A 118 -9.63 2.35 -17.02
CA SER A 118 -9.92 1.79 -18.34
C SER A 118 -8.69 1.92 -19.23
N GLY A 119 -8.56 0.99 -20.17
CA GLY A 119 -7.50 0.99 -21.16
C GLY A 119 -8.04 0.54 -22.52
N MET A 120 -7.43 1.04 -23.59
CA MET A 120 -7.80 0.67 -24.95
C MET A 120 -6.55 0.27 -25.73
N LEU A 121 -6.61 -0.87 -26.39
CA LEU A 121 -5.62 -1.29 -27.37
C LEU A 121 -6.22 -1.05 -28.77
N LEU A 122 -5.51 -0.27 -29.59
CA LEU A 122 -5.92 0.14 -30.95
C LEU A 122 -5.38 -0.79 -32.02
#